data_AF-A0A969T7D1-F1
#
_entry.id   AF-A0A969T7D1-F1
#
_cell.length_a   1.000
_cell.length_b   1.000
_cell.length_c   1.000
_cell.angle_alpha   90.00
_cell.angle_beta   90.00
_cell.angle_gamma   90.00
#
_symmetry.space_group_name_H-M   'P 1'
#
loop_
_entity.id
_entity.type
_entity.pdbx_description
1 polymer ?
#
loop_
_entity_poly.entity_id
_entity_poly.type
_entity_poly.pdbx_seq_one_letter_code
_entity_poly.pdbx_strand_id
1 'polypeptide(L)'
;MQHITVCLHETLPEKYLEALPILLKIADKIRGIEGMCLPDFVENYGLNEWDTSLEALKEFTKYSSSEFAIRPFIIKDKAKALKFMLELSASDNEHVRRFSSEGCRPRLPWAMALPELKKSVPDFTNP
;
A
#
# COMPACT_ATOMS: atom_id res chain seq x y z
N MET A 1 -9.13 -10.80 -4.22
CA MET A 1 -7.68 -10.63 -4.03
C MET A 1 -7.18 -11.55 -2.93
N GLN A 2 -7.73 -11.44 -1.72
CA GLN A 2 -7.35 -12.26 -0.55
C GLN A 2 -7.14 -13.76 -0.81
N HIS A 3 -7.99 -14.44 -1.57
CA HIS A 3 -7.78 -15.87 -1.85
C HIS A 3 -6.44 -16.16 -2.56
N ILE A 4 -6.06 -15.33 -3.55
CA ILE A 4 -4.76 -15.47 -4.25
C ILE A 4 -3.61 -15.23 -3.27
N THR A 5 -3.73 -14.20 -2.43
CA THR A 5 -2.75 -13.86 -1.40
C THR A 5 -2.53 -15.01 -0.41
N VAL A 6 -3.60 -15.66 0.05
CA VAL A 6 -3.54 -16.85 0.92
C VAL A 6 -2.83 -17.99 0.20
N CYS A 7 -3.21 -18.31 -1.03
CA CYS A 7 -2.55 -19.37 -1.79
C CYS A 7 -1.06 -19.06 -2.04
N LEU A 8 -0.68 -17.81 -2.27
CA LEU A 8 0.72 -17.40 -2.38
C LEU A 8 1.46 -17.64 -1.05
N HIS A 9 0.86 -17.28 0.09
CA HIS A 9 1.47 -17.50 1.41
C HIS A 9 1.63 -18.98 1.75
N GLU A 10 0.69 -19.84 1.32
CA GLU A 10 0.77 -21.29 1.52
C GLU A 10 1.84 -21.97 0.65
N THR A 11 2.25 -21.35 -0.46
CA THR A 11 3.14 -21.97 -1.47
C THR A 11 4.54 -21.35 -1.54
N LEU A 12 4.68 -20.09 -1.12
CA LEU A 12 5.97 -19.40 -1.01
C LEU A 12 6.65 -19.73 0.34
N PRO A 13 7.94 -19.36 0.52
CA PRO A 13 8.61 -19.49 1.80
C PRO A 13 7.80 -18.87 2.94
N GLU A 14 7.75 -19.57 4.08
CA GLU A 14 6.97 -19.15 5.26
C GLU A 14 7.39 -17.77 5.79
N LYS A 15 8.69 -17.44 5.70
CA LYS A 15 9.17 -16.14 6.13
C LYS A 15 8.87 -15.08 5.07
N TYR A 16 8.15 -14.04 5.48
CA TYR A 16 7.83 -12.87 4.66
C TYR A 16 9.05 -12.30 3.91
N LEU A 17 10.18 -12.14 4.60
CA LEU A 17 11.40 -11.58 4.01
C LEU A 17 12.04 -12.49 2.94
N GLU A 18 11.74 -13.78 2.94
CA GLU A 18 12.18 -14.74 1.92
C GLU A 18 11.18 -14.81 0.75
N ALA A 19 9.88 -14.63 1.00
CA ALA A 19 8.83 -14.61 -0.03
C ALA A 19 8.77 -13.31 -0.84
N LEU A 20 8.92 -12.15 -0.18
CA LEU A 20 8.76 -10.84 -0.82
C LEU A 20 9.69 -10.61 -2.04
N PRO A 21 10.98 -11.01 -2.02
CA PRO A 21 11.84 -10.90 -3.20
C PRO A 21 11.35 -11.71 -4.41
N ILE A 22 10.62 -12.81 -4.19
CA ILE A 22 10.02 -13.60 -5.28
C ILE A 22 8.88 -12.81 -5.91
N LEU A 23 8.01 -12.20 -5.09
CA LEU A 23 6.91 -11.35 -5.56
C LEU A 23 7.42 -10.11 -6.32
N LEU A 24 8.50 -9.49 -5.85
CA LEU A 24 9.12 -8.35 -6.53
C LEU A 24 9.64 -8.70 -7.93
N LYS A 25 10.17 -9.92 -8.14
CA LYS A 25 10.64 -10.38 -9.45
C LYS A 25 9.54 -10.49 -10.51
N ILE A 26 8.28 -10.59 -10.09
CA ILE A 26 7.12 -10.71 -10.99
C ILE A 26 6.26 -9.44 -11.02
N ALA A 27 6.66 -8.39 -10.31
CA ALA A 27 5.88 -7.16 -10.16
C ALA A 27 5.50 -6.54 -11.52
N ASP A 28 6.42 -6.54 -12.49
CA ASP A 28 6.20 -5.95 -13.81
C ASP A 28 5.38 -6.84 -14.77
N LYS A 29 5.16 -8.10 -14.39
CA LYS A 29 4.46 -9.13 -15.18
C LYS A 29 2.96 -9.19 -14.89
N ILE A 30 2.53 -8.76 -13.70
CA ILE A 30 1.12 -8.77 -13.31
C ILE A 30 0.65 -7.33 -13.15
N ARG A 31 -0.35 -6.95 -13.94
CA ARG A 31 -0.85 -5.57 -14.04
C ARG A 31 -2.34 -5.50 -13.77
N GLY A 32 -2.87 -4.28 -13.65
CA GLY A 32 -4.31 -4.08 -13.49
C GLY A 32 -4.81 -4.54 -12.12
N ILE A 33 -6.08 -4.91 -12.04
CA ILE A 33 -6.74 -5.24 -10.77
C ILE A 33 -6.25 -6.57 -10.20
N GLU A 34 -5.84 -7.49 -11.07
CA GLU A 34 -5.29 -8.80 -10.74
C GLU A 34 -3.96 -8.66 -9.99
N GLY A 35 -3.14 -7.66 -10.38
CA GLY A 35 -1.86 -7.36 -9.74
C GLY A 35 -1.95 -6.84 -8.31
N MET A 36 -3.14 -6.44 -7.85
CA MET A 36 -3.35 -5.96 -6.48
C MET A 36 -3.19 -7.07 -5.42
N CYS A 37 -3.12 -8.36 -5.81
CA CYS A 37 -2.75 -9.43 -4.89
C CYS A 37 -1.32 -9.29 -4.33
N LEU A 38 -0.41 -8.64 -5.06
CA LEU A 38 0.97 -8.42 -4.61
C LEU A 38 1.06 -7.43 -3.43
N PRO A 39 0.48 -6.22 -3.50
CA PRO A 39 0.40 -5.34 -2.34
C PRO A 39 -0.52 -5.89 -1.24
N ASP A 40 -1.58 -6.64 -1.55
CA ASP A 40 -2.41 -7.34 -0.55
C ASP A 40 -1.58 -8.35 0.26
N PHE A 41 -0.60 -9.03 -0.34
CA PHE A 41 0.34 -9.87 0.40
C PHE A 41 1.15 -9.07 1.44
N VAL A 42 1.59 -7.86 1.08
CA VAL A 42 2.27 -6.97 2.02
C VAL A 42 1.33 -6.48 3.12
N GLU A 43 0.08 -6.18 2.79
CA GLU A 43 -0.96 -5.80 3.75
C GLU A 43 -1.15 -6.84 4.85
N ASN A 44 -1.24 -8.12 4.46
CA ASN A 44 -1.56 -9.22 5.37
C ASN A 44 -0.33 -9.71 6.16
N TYR A 45 0.87 -9.67 5.59
CA TYR A 45 2.04 -10.34 6.16
C TYR A 45 3.24 -9.41 6.45
N GLY A 46 3.23 -8.17 5.93
CA GLY A 46 4.37 -7.25 6.00
C GLY A 46 4.34 -6.23 7.15
N LEU A 47 3.27 -6.17 7.96
CA LEU A 47 3.06 -5.07 8.92
C LEU A 47 4.13 -4.94 10.03
N ASN A 48 4.99 -5.95 10.22
CA ASN A 48 6.12 -5.92 11.14
C ASN A 48 7.45 -5.58 10.46
N GLU A 49 7.52 -5.64 9.13
CA GLU A 49 8.73 -5.45 8.32
C GLU A 49 8.62 -4.14 7.52
N TRP A 50 8.52 -3.01 8.24
CA TRP A 50 8.10 -1.72 7.69
C TRP A 50 8.91 -1.25 6.49
N ASP A 51 10.23 -1.20 6.62
CA ASP A 51 11.06 -0.53 5.63
C ASP A 51 11.03 -1.30 4.29
N THR A 52 11.13 -2.64 4.37
CA THR A 52 11.00 -3.53 3.20
C THR A 52 9.59 -3.50 2.62
N SER A 53 8.56 -3.47 3.46
CA SER A 53 7.15 -3.45 3.03
C SER A 53 6.79 -2.18 2.29
N LEU A 54 7.17 -1.02 2.83
CA LEU A 54 6.84 0.28 2.24
C LEU A 54 7.53 0.46 0.88
N GLU A 55 8.80 0.07 0.75
CA GLU A 55 9.49 0.07 -0.55
C GLU A 55 8.85 -0.92 -1.54
N ALA A 56 8.40 -2.09 -1.08
CA ALA A 56 7.67 -3.02 -1.94
C ALA A 56 6.32 -2.46 -2.41
N LEU A 57 5.56 -1.78 -1.55
CA LEU A 57 4.31 -1.11 -1.94
C LEU A 57 4.55 -0.03 -3.00
N LYS A 58 5.64 0.74 -2.87
CA LYS A 58 6.07 1.74 -3.85
C LYS A 58 6.49 1.11 -5.18
N GLU A 59 7.05 -0.09 -5.19
CA GLU A 59 7.33 -0.81 -6.43
C GLU A 59 6.06 -1.37 -7.07
N PHE A 60 5.25 -2.12 -6.32
CA PHE A 60 4.03 -2.75 -6.83
C PHE A 60 3.02 -1.74 -7.40
N THR A 61 2.93 -0.54 -6.80
CA THR A 61 1.98 0.47 -7.28
C THR A 61 2.32 1.01 -8.68
N LYS A 62 3.51 0.76 -9.21
CA LYS A 62 3.87 1.13 -10.59
C LYS A 62 3.16 0.29 -11.65
N TYR A 63 2.68 -0.90 -11.28
CA TYR A 63 2.06 -1.86 -12.20
C TYR A 63 0.59 -2.13 -11.88
N SER A 64 0.18 -1.86 -10.64
CA SER A 64 -1.19 -1.99 -10.14
C SER A 64 -1.51 -0.82 -9.18
N SER A 65 -2.07 -1.07 -7.99
CA SER A 65 -2.23 -0.06 -6.95
C SER A 65 -1.98 -0.63 -5.56
N SER A 66 -1.27 0.13 -4.73
CA SER A 66 -1.01 -0.18 -3.32
C SER A 66 -1.92 0.60 -2.35
N GLU A 67 -2.95 1.29 -2.87
CA GLU A 67 -3.80 2.22 -2.13
C GLU A 67 -4.56 1.61 -0.94
N PHE A 68 -4.82 0.30 -0.96
CA PHE A 68 -5.40 -0.44 0.16
C PHE A 68 -4.33 -0.86 1.18
N ALA A 69 -3.23 -1.43 0.68
CA ALA A 69 -2.20 -2.06 1.49
C ALA A 69 -1.41 -1.10 2.40
N ILE A 70 -1.37 0.20 2.08
CA ILE A 70 -0.74 1.21 2.95
C ILE A 70 -1.56 1.51 4.21
N ARG A 71 -2.86 1.21 4.21
CA ARG A 71 -3.80 1.71 5.22
C ARG A 71 -3.57 1.10 6.60
N PRO A 72 -3.25 -0.21 6.75
CA PRO A 72 -2.85 -0.76 8.03
C PRO A 72 -1.58 -0.10 8.61
N PHE A 73 -0.63 0.29 7.77
CA PHE A 73 0.55 1.06 8.22
C PHE A 73 0.14 2.45 8.73
N ILE A 74 -0.74 3.16 8.02
CA ILE A 74 -1.27 4.46 8.49
C ILE A 74 -2.01 4.34 9.82
N ILE A 75 -2.75 3.25 10.04
CA ILE A 75 -3.43 3.02 11.33
C ILE A 75 -2.43 2.68 12.43
N LYS A 76 -1.42 1.85 12.15
CA LYS A 76 -0.43 1.40 13.14
C LYS A 76 0.49 2.53 13.58
N ASP A 77 0.99 3.33 12.65
CA ASP A 77 1.76 4.55 12.94
C ASP A 77 1.54 5.59 11.84
N LYS A 78 0.57 6.47 12.10
CA LYS A 78 0.17 7.55 11.20
C LYS A 78 1.33 8.47 10.86
N ALA A 79 2.14 8.86 11.85
CA ALA A 79 3.20 9.83 11.63
C ALA A 79 4.29 9.27 10.72
N LYS A 80 4.73 8.02 10.99
CA LYS A 80 5.72 7.33 10.15
C LYS A 80 5.19 7.10 8.74
N ALA A 81 3.98 6.57 8.60
CA ALA A 81 3.40 6.27 7.29
C ALA A 81 3.14 7.53 6.45
N LEU A 82 2.59 8.60 7.04
CA LEU A 82 2.34 9.84 6.31
C LEU A 82 3.63 10.56 5.91
N LYS A 83 4.70 10.46 6.70
CA LYS A 83 6.01 10.96 6.29
C LYS A 83 6.49 10.27 5.01
N PHE A 84 6.43 8.94 4.97
CA PHE A 84 6.75 8.17 3.77
C PHE A 84 5.88 8.57 2.57
N MET A 85 4.56 8.69 2.76
CA MET A 85 3.65 9.11 1.68
C MET A 85 3.94 10.52 1.19
N LEU A 86 4.29 11.45 2.08
CA LEU A 86 4.69 12.80 1.71
C LEU A 86 5.97 12.80 0.85
N GLU A 87 6.96 11.97 1.19
CA GLU A 87 8.17 11.80 0.38
C GLU A 87 7.84 11.28 -1.03
N LEU A 88 6.90 10.32 -1.14
CA LEU A 88 6.46 9.78 -2.43
C LEU A 88 5.69 10.78 -3.30
N SER A 89 5.08 11.80 -2.71
CA SER A 89 4.33 12.82 -3.46
C SER A 89 5.20 13.61 -4.46
N ALA A 90 6.52 13.65 -4.22
CA ALA A 90 7.51 14.29 -5.09
C ALA A 90 8.17 13.33 -6.09
N SER A 91 7.73 12.08 -6.21
CA SER A 91 8.32 11.10 -7.13
C SER A 91 8.15 11.51 -8.60
N ASP A 92 9.12 11.23 -9.46
CA ASP A 92 8.99 11.41 -10.91
C ASP A 92 7.95 10.46 -11.53
N ASN A 93 7.66 9.32 -10.88
CA ASN A 93 6.69 8.35 -11.36
C ASN A 93 5.26 8.74 -10.95
N GLU A 94 4.38 8.92 -11.93
CA GLU A 94 2.99 9.35 -11.69
C GLU A 94 2.16 8.37 -10.87
N HIS A 95 2.40 7.05 -11.00
CA HIS A 95 1.68 6.05 -10.21
C HIS A 95 2.09 6.11 -8.73
N VAL A 96 3.37 6.38 -8.46
CA VAL A 96 3.89 6.58 -7.10
C VAL A 96 3.31 7.85 -6.48
N ARG A 97 3.24 8.95 -7.24
CA ARG A 97 2.56 10.18 -6.79
C ARG A 97 1.07 9.94 -6.55
N ARG A 98 0.37 9.26 -7.46
CA ARG A 98 -1.05 8.91 -7.29
C ARG A 98 -1.23 8.09 -6.01
N PHE A 99 -0.40 7.08 -5.78
CA PHE A 99 -0.42 6.27 -4.58
C PHE A 99 -0.32 7.13 -3.30
N SER A 100 0.59 8.11 -3.27
CA SER A 100 0.74 9.03 -2.13
C SER A 100 -0.56 9.77 -1.77
N SER A 101 -1.36 10.14 -2.77
CA SER A 101 -2.62 10.85 -2.59
C SER A 101 -3.77 9.88 -2.28
N GLU A 102 -3.98 8.88 -3.13
CA GLU A 102 -5.10 7.94 -3.06
C GLU A 102 -5.04 7.06 -1.79
N GLY A 103 -3.85 6.57 -1.44
CA GLY A 103 -3.65 5.73 -0.25
C GLY A 103 -3.98 6.45 1.06
N CYS A 104 -3.84 7.78 1.09
CA CYS A 104 -4.14 8.63 2.24
C CYS A 104 -5.59 9.14 2.26
N ARG A 105 -6.45 8.76 1.30
CA ARG A 105 -7.84 9.25 1.27
C ARG A 105 -8.59 8.83 2.54
N PRO A 106 -9.22 9.77 3.27
CA PRO A 106 -10.01 9.46 4.47
C PRO A 106 -11.19 8.52 4.19
N ARG A 107 -11.74 8.60 2.97
CA ARG A 107 -12.92 7.86 2.48
C ARG A 107 -12.63 7.22 1.11
N LEU A 108 -11.65 6.33 1.06
CA LEU A 108 -11.36 5.56 -0.14
C LEU A 108 -12.45 4.48 -0.33
N PRO A 109 -13.11 4.39 -1.49
CA PRO A 109 -14.07 3.32 -1.78
C PRO A 109 -13.44 1.94 -1.63
N TRP A 110 -14.23 0.96 -1.20
CA TRP A 110 -13.83 -0.45 -0.99
C TRP A 110 -12.75 -0.72 0.07
N ALA A 111 -12.11 0.32 0.60
CA ALA A 111 -11.10 0.20 1.64
C ALA A 111 -11.67 0.47 3.03
N MET A 112 -10.98 -0.03 4.06
CA MET A 112 -11.19 0.41 5.43
C MET A 112 -11.04 1.94 5.54
N ALA A 113 -11.90 2.62 6.28
CA ALA A 113 -11.77 4.06 6.47
C ALA A 113 -10.50 4.43 7.27
N LEU A 114 -10.01 5.67 7.13
CA LEU A 114 -8.96 6.24 7.98
C LEU A 114 -9.58 7.32 8.89
N PRO A 115 -10.12 6.97 10.07
CA PRO A 115 -10.93 7.90 10.89
C PRO A 115 -10.14 9.13 11.34
N GLU A 116 -8.87 8.95 11.67
CA GLU A 116 -7.98 10.03 12.10
C GLU A 116 -7.77 11.10 11.03
N LEU A 117 -7.82 10.74 9.74
CA LEU A 117 -7.72 11.69 8.63
C LEU A 117 -9.07 12.32 8.26
N LYS A 118 -10.19 11.80 8.77
CA LYS A 118 -11.52 12.44 8.60
C LYS A 118 -11.70 13.65 9.50
N LYS A 119 -10.95 13.72 10.61
CA LYS A 119 -11.07 14.80 11.61
C LYS A 119 -10.46 16.12 11.13
N SER A 120 -9.60 16.07 10.12
CA SER A 120 -8.81 17.22 9.64
C SER A 120 -9.35 17.86 8.36
N VAL A 121 -10.66 17.81 8.10
CA VAL A 121 -11.23 18.54 6.94
C VAL A 121 -11.11 20.03 7.25
N PRO A 122 -10.33 20.81 6.49
CA PRO A 122 -10.40 22.26 6.59
C PRO A 122 -11.81 22.67 6.17
N ASP A 123 -12.49 23.43 7.02
CA ASP A 123 -13.76 24.05 6.65
C ASP A 123 -13.47 25.15 5.62
N PHE A 124 -13.67 24.84 4.34
CA PHE A 124 -13.55 25.81 3.25
C PHE A 124 -14.82 26.65 3.05
N THR A 125 -15.82 26.52 3.95
CA THR A 125 -17.08 27.28 3.87
C THR A 125 -17.04 28.60 4.63
N ASN A 126 -15.95 28.89 5.33
CA ASN A 126 -15.69 30.22 5.87
C ASN A 126 -14.74 31.00 4.94
N PRO A 127 -15.24 32.04 4.23
CA PRO A 127 -14.43 32.87 3.34
C PRO A 127 -13.37 33.69 4.09
#